data_AF-A0A969DH37-F1
#
_entry.id   AF-A0A969DH37-F1
#
_cell.length_a   1.000
_cell.length_b   1.000
_cell.length_c   1.000
_cell.angle_alpha   90.00
_cell.angle_beta   90.00
_cell.angle_gamma   90.00
#
_symmetry.space_group_name_H-M   'P 1'
#
loop_
_entity.id
_entity.type
_entity.pdbx_description
1 polymer ?
#
loop_
_entity_poly.entity_id
_entity_poly.type
_entity_poly.pdbx_seq_one_letter_code
_entity_poly.pdbx_strand_id
1 'polypeptide(L)'
;LDSGKTSDLGMVRMIETVMTKTSGLSESDLCRTIVASGYDINPTPLYKLTRSATVAARNEEVTTLVTAIKEARNLYIATLISWLNNVLPRDVDEIVFCGGTADYLKKELNSRYSATPCIWHGGVIVPDAVDTYKLGTRLTDAYGMFLYFMSGSSSVGEVA
;
A
#
# COMPACT_ATOMS: atom_id res chain seq x y z
N LEU A 1 -7.12 15.11 -22.54
CA LEU A 1 -6.82 14.54 -21.21
C LEU A 1 -7.68 13.30 -21.07
N ASP A 2 -7.08 12.12 -21.17
CA ASP A 2 -7.82 10.88 -20.97
C ASP A 2 -8.30 10.84 -19.52
N SER A 3 -9.56 10.48 -19.30
CA SER A 3 -10.14 10.46 -17.96
C SER A 3 -9.45 9.36 -17.15
N GLY A 4 -8.85 9.71 -16.01
CA GLY A 4 -8.21 8.72 -15.12
C GLY A 4 -9.11 7.52 -14.84
N LYS A 5 -8.54 6.32 -14.81
CA LYS A 5 -9.26 5.08 -14.52
C LYS A 5 -9.23 4.80 -13.02
N THR A 6 -10.37 4.41 -12.46
CA THR A 6 -10.51 4.05 -11.04
C THR A 6 -11.14 2.67 -10.90
N SER A 7 -10.91 2.03 -9.75
CA SER A 7 -11.52 0.76 -9.37
C SER A 7 -11.70 0.68 -7.84
N ASP A 8 -12.47 -0.29 -7.40
CA ASP A 8 -12.71 -0.62 -5.99
C ASP A 8 -11.72 -1.68 -5.45
N LEU A 9 -10.53 -1.79 -6.08
CA LEU A 9 -9.46 -2.73 -5.72
C LEU A 9 -8.53 -2.19 -4.62
N GLY A 10 -9.07 -1.50 -3.62
CA GLY A 10 -8.29 -1.06 -2.47
C GLY A 10 -7.82 -2.21 -1.58
N MET A 11 -6.87 -1.96 -0.69
CA MET A 11 -6.35 -2.95 0.27
C MET A 11 -7.46 -3.57 1.14
N VAL A 12 -8.57 -2.87 1.34
CA VAL A 12 -9.77 -3.38 2.02
C VAL A 12 -10.23 -4.74 1.47
N ARG A 13 -10.13 -4.98 0.16
CA ARG A 13 -10.47 -6.27 -0.47
C ARG A 13 -9.64 -7.44 0.08
N MET A 14 -8.36 -7.20 0.31
CA MET A 14 -7.47 -8.19 0.94
C MET A 14 -7.89 -8.43 2.39
N ILE A 15 -8.20 -7.37 3.13
CA ILE A 15 -8.62 -7.47 4.55
C ILE A 15 -9.93 -8.24 4.67
N GLU A 16 -10.94 -7.91 3.86
CA GLU A 16 -12.21 -8.63 3.76
C GLU A 16 -11.97 -10.12 3.50
N THR A 17 -11.07 -10.45 2.56
CA THR A 17 -10.74 -11.85 2.25
C THR A 17 -10.15 -12.58 3.48
N VAL A 18 -9.28 -11.94 4.25
CA VAL A 18 -8.76 -12.53 5.50
C VAL A 18 -9.86 -12.68 6.55
N MET A 19 -10.77 -11.69 6.66
CA MET A 19 -11.90 -11.74 7.58
C MET A 19 -12.90 -12.85 7.23
N THR A 20 -13.05 -13.25 5.96
CA THR A 20 -13.88 -14.43 5.63
C THR A 20 -13.29 -15.75 6.14
N LYS A 21 -11.98 -15.77 6.40
CA LYS A 21 -11.23 -16.96 6.84
C LYS A 21 -10.91 -16.93 8.34
N THR A 22 -11.22 -15.83 9.04
CA THR A 22 -10.88 -15.62 10.45
C THR A 22 -12.03 -14.94 11.17
N SER A 23 -12.37 -15.37 12.39
CA SER A 23 -13.55 -14.86 13.09
C SER A 23 -13.19 -13.82 14.15
N GLY A 24 -14.05 -12.79 14.26
CA GLY A 24 -14.05 -11.87 15.39
C GLY A 24 -12.98 -10.78 15.39
N LEU A 25 -12.17 -10.65 14.34
CA LEU A 25 -11.16 -9.59 14.24
C LEU A 25 -11.74 -8.31 13.65
N SER A 26 -11.26 -7.15 14.13
CA SER A 26 -11.62 -5.86 13.56
C SER A 26 -10.82 -5.60 12.28
N GLU A 27 -11.43 -4.93 11.29
CA GLU A 27 -10.75 -4.55 10.05
C GLU A 27 -9.50 -3.70 10.33
N SER A 28 -9.61 -2.73 11.25
CA SER A 28 -8.53 -1.80 11.58
C SER A 28 -7.32 -2.47 12.24
N ASP A 29 -7.56 -3.39 13.19
CA ASP A 29 -6.47 -4.09 13.86
C ASP A 29 -5.81 -5.08 12.90
N LEU A 30 -6.60 -5.74 12.07
CA LEU A 30 -6.11 -6.66 11.06
C LEU A 30 -5.25 -5.94 10.03
N CYS A 31 -5.72 -4.81 9.49
CA CYS A 31 -4.97 -3.97 8.56
C CYS A 31 -3.63 -3.51 9.16
N ARG A 32 -3.65 -2.94 10.37
CA ARG A 32 -2.43 -2.49 11.06
C ARG A 32 -1.44 -3.64 11.24
N THR A 33 -1.92 -4.82 11.60
CA THR A 33 -1.05 -5.96 11.92
C THR A 33 -0.51 -6.64 10.66
N ILE A 34 -1.28 -6.66 9.57
CA ILE A 34 -0.83 -7.13 8.25
C ILE A 34 0.24 -6.21 7.67
N VAL A 35 0.07 -4.89 7.78
CA VAL A 35 1.11 -3.94 7.37
C VAL A 35 2.38 -4.16 8.21
N ALA A 36 2.24 -4.32 9.52
CA ALA A 36 3.36 -4.56 10.43
C ALA A 36 4.07 -5.91 10.21
N SER A 37 3.39 -6.92 9.65
CA SER A 37 3.99 -8.22 9.34
C SER A 37 4.84 -8.20 8.05
N GLY A 38 4.72 -7.15 7.23
CA GLY A 38 5.59 -6.89 6.09
C GLY A 38 5.38 -7.85 4.91
N TYR A 39 6.40 -7.98 4.05
CA TYR A 39 6.31 -8.81 2.84
C TYR A 39 6.19 -10.30 3.16
N ASP A 40 7.09 -10.84 3.99
CA ASP A 40 7.17 -12.28 4.30
C ASP A 40 6.10 -12.76 5.30
N ILE A 41 5.24 -11.86 5.77
CA ILE A 41 4.23 -12.09 6.81
C ILE A 41 4.88 -12.62 8.08
N ASN A 42 5.67 -11.76 8.74
CA ASN A 42 6.25 -12.04 10.05
C ASN A 42 5.13 -12.39 11.05
N PRO A 43 5.18 -13.55 11.74
CA PRO A 43 4.18 -13.94 12.72
C PRO A 43 4.12 -13.04 13.97
N THR A 44 5.21 -12.39 14.35
CA THR A 44 5.33 -11.69 15.64
C THR A 44 4.23 -10.64 15.90
N PRO A 45 3.89 -9.74 14.95
CA PRO A 45 2.79 -8.79 15.15
C PRO A 45 1.42 -9.46 15.33
N LEU A 46 1.18 -10.61 14.68
CA LEU A 46 -0.11 -11.30 14.64
C LEU A 46 -0.52 -11.89 15.99
N TYR A 47 0.43 -12.15 16.89
CA TYR A 47 0.15 -12.57 18.26
C TYR A 47 -0.69 -11.56 19.05
N LYS A 48 -0.77 -10.29 18.62
CA LYS A 48 -1.64 -9.28 19.24
C LYS A 48 -3.12 -9.50 18.94
N LEU A 49 -3.43 -10.28 17.90
CA LEU A 49 -4.79 -10.58 17.46
C LEU A 49 -5.36 -11.84 18.11
N THR A 50 -4.50 -12.68 18.70
CA THR A 50 -4.91 -13.94 19.30
C THR A 50 -5.69 -13.74 20.59
N ARG A 51 -6.68 -14.59 20.86
CA ARG A 51 -7.53 -14.51 22.07
C ARG A 51 -7.38 -15.67 23.03
N SER A 52 -6.78 -16.77 22.59
CA SER A 52 -6.58 -17.95 23.43
C SER A 52 -5.67 -17.71 24.63
N ALA A 53 -5.97 -18.39 25.74
CA ALA A 53 -5.18 -18.34 26.96
C ALA A 53 -3.94 -19.25 26.93
N THR A 54 -3.93 -20.28 26.08
CA THR A 54 -2.83 -21.24 25.98
C THR A 54 -1.88 -20.88 24.85
N VAL A 55 -0.58 -21.07 25.07
CA VAL A 55 0.45 -20.81 24.05
C VAL A 55 0.22 -21.65 22.80
N ALA A 56 -0.16 -22.92 22.97
CA ALA A 56 -0.41 -23.83 21.85
C ALA A 56 -1.53 -23.33 20.93
N ALA A 57 -2.68 -22.94 21.49
CA ALA A 57 -3.81 -22.44 20.70
C ALA A 57 -3.49 -21.08 20.05
N ARG A 58 -2.74 -20.20 20.73
CA ARG A 58 -2.27 -18.94 20.13
C ARG A 58 -1.36 -19.18 18.92
N ASN A 59 -0.47 -20.16 18.99
CA ASN A 59 0.40 -20.52 17.87
C ASN A 59 -0.40 -21.03 16.67
N GLU A 60 -1.45 -21.81 16.92
CA GLU A 60 -2.37 -22.29 15.89
C GLU A 60 -3.16 -21.13 15.25
N GLU A 61 -3.73 -20.23 16.07
CA GLU A 61 -4.41 -19.01 15.59
C GLU A 61 -3.49 -18.17 14.67
N VAL A 62 -2.24 -17.95 15.08
CA VAL A 62 -1.25 -17.22 14.27
C VAL A 62 -0.93 -17.96 12.98
N THR A 63 -0.81 -19.29 13.01
CA THR A 63 -0.53 -20.08 11.81
C THR A 63 -1.68 -19.97 10.79
N THR A 64 -2.93 -20.01 11.28
CA THR A 64 -4.12 -19.77 10.45
C THR A 64 -4.13 -18.36 9.88
N LEU A 65 -3.80 -17.34 10.69
CA LEU A 65 -3.69 -15.95 10.23
C LEU A 65 -2.64 -15.78 9.13
N VAL A 66 -1.42 -16.31 9.34
CA VAL A 66 -0.34 -16.23 8.34
C VAL A 66 -0.78 -16.85 7.01
N THR A 67 -1.40 -18.02 7.07
CA THR A 67 -1.90 -18.72 5.87
C THR A 67 -2.98 -17.89 5.16
N ALA A 68 -3.99 -17.43 5.91
CA ALA A 68 -5.08 -16.62 5.36
C ALA A 68 -4.57 -15.32 4.72
N ILE A 69 -3.61 -14.63 5.35
CA ILE A 69 -3.00 -13.40 4.84
C ILE A 69 -2.23 -13.66 3.55
N LYS A 70 -1.41 -14.73 3.49
CA LYS A 70 -0.65 -15.07 2.28
C LYS A 70 -1.58 -15.37 1.10
N GLU A 71 -2.63 -16.16 1.33
CA GLU A 71 -3.62 -16.48 0.30
C GLU A 71 -4.38 -15.24 -0.17
N ALA A 72 -4.85 -14.41 0.77
CA ALA A 72 -5.57 -13.18 0.45
C ALA A 72 -4.68 -12.20 -0.32
N ARG A 73 -3.41 -12.05 0.07
CA ARG A 73 -2.42 -11.22 -0.62
C ARG A 73 -2.19 -11.70 -2.05
N ASN A 74 -1.99 -13.00 -2.25
CA ASN A 74 -1.78 -13.58 -3.58
C ASN A 74 -2.98 -13.37 -4.51
N LEU A 75 -4.20 -13.52 -3.98
CA LEU A 75 -5.41 -13.23 -4.74
C LEU A 75 -5.48 -11.73 -5.09
N TYR A 76 -5.28 -10.87 -4.08
CA TYR A 76 -5.36 -9.43 -4.24
C TYR A 76 -4.37 -8.89 -5.28
N ILE A 77 -3.10 -9.30 -5.22
CA ILE A 77 -2.09 -8.86 -6.19
C ILE A 77 -2.40 -9.35 -7.60
N ALA A 78 -2.90 -10.57 -7.75
CA ALA A 78 -3.28 -11.10 -9.06
C ALA A 78 -4.42 -10.28 -9.68
N THR A 79 -5.45 -9.95 -8.89
CA THR A 79 -6.57 -9.11 -9.34
C THR A 79 -6.11 -7.70 -9.67
N LEU A 80 -5.27 -7.08 -8.82
CA LEU A 80 -4.75 -5.74 -9.05
C LEU A 80 -3.88 -5.68 -10.32
N ILE A 81 -2.95 -6.61 -10.49
CA ILE A 81 -2.08 -6.67 -11.69
C ILE A 81 -2.93 -6.89 -12.95
N SER A 82 -3.95 -7.75 -12.88
CA SER A 82 -4.86 -7.99 -14.00
C SER A 82 -5.56 -6.70 -14.43
N TRP A 83 -6.09 -5.95 -13.46
CA TRP A 83 -6.72 -4.65 -13.72
C TRP A 83 -5.72 -3.63 -14.27
N LEU A 84 -4.54 -3.50 -13.65
CA LEU A 84 -3.48 -2.59 -14.13
C LEU A 84 -3.09 -2.88 -15.57
N ASN A 85 -2.91 -4.15 -15.95
CA ASN A 85 -2.58 -4.52 -17.34
C ASN A 85 -3.70 -4.21 -18.34
N ASN A 86 -4.94 -4.11 -17.87
CA ASN A 86 -6.08 -3.75 -18.70
C ASN A 86 -6.14 -2.23 -18.93
N VAL A 87 -5.82 -1.45 -17.90
CA VAL A 87 -5.99 0.02 -17.94
C VAL A 87 -4.73 0.79 -18.29
N LEU A 88 -3.53 0.23 -18.05
CA LEU A 88 -2.28 0.88 -18.40
C LEU A 88 -2.03 0.77 -19.91
N PRO A 89 -1.64 1.88 -20.58
CA PRO A 89 -1.14 1.82 -21.94
C PRO A 89 0.07 0.88 -22.04
N ARG A 90 0.23 0.22 -23.19
CA ARG A 90 1.33 -0.74 -23.40
C ARG A 90 2.70 -0.06 -23.54
N ASP A 91 2.70 1.16 -24.05
CA ASP A 91 3.89 1.91 -24.44
C ASP A 91 4.06 3.12 -23.51
N VAL A 92 4.34 2.85 -22.23
CA VAL A 92 4.69 3.87 -21.25
C VAL A 92 6.19 3.89 -21.02
N ASP A 93 6.79 5.07 -21.00
CA ASP A 93 8.21 5.24 -20.72
C ASP A 93 8.57 4.96 -19.25
N GLU A 94 7.62 5.23 -18.34
CA GLU A 94 7.78 5.05 -16.91
C GLU A 94 6.42 4.84 -16.21
N ILE A 95 6.46 4.26 -15.01
CA ILE A 95 5.31 4.11 -14.13
C ILE A 95 5.64 4.75 -12.78
N VAL A 96 4.79 5.69 -12.35
CA VAL A 96 4.90 6.31 -11.02
C VAL A 96 3.90 5.65 -10.08
N PHE A 97 4.41 4.92 -9.08
CA PHE A 97 3.61 4.32 -8.02
C PHE A 97 3.57 5.23 -6.78
N CYS A 98 2.37 5.46 -6.26
CA CYS A 98 2.11 6.31 -5.09
C CYS A 98 1.19 5.63 -4.08
N GLY A 99 1.26 6.08 -2.82
CA GLY A 99 0.38 5.64 -1.74
C GLY A 99 0.82 4.35 -1.04
N GLY A 100 0.28 4.13 0.16
CA GLY A 100 0.73 3.06 1.05
C GLY A 100 0.43 1.64 0.56
N THR A 101 -0.63 1.43 -0.23
CA THR A 101 -0.90 0.12 -0.83
C THR A 101 0.14 -0.25 -1.89
N ALA A 102 0.57 0.73 -2.69
CA ALA A 102 1.64 0.50 -3.66
C ALA A 102 2.95 0.15 -2.95
N ASP A 103 3.29 0.85 -1.86
CA ASP A 103 4.45 0.52 -1.02
C ASP A 103 4.39 -0.90 -0.46
N TYR A 104 3.23 -1.31 0.06
CA TYR A 104 3.03 -2.64 0.61
C TYR A 104 3.27 -3.75 -0.43
N LEU A 105 2.98 -3.46 -1.70
CA LEU A 105 3.12 -4.38 -2.85
C LEU A 105 4.35 -4.08 -3.71
N LYS A 106 5.29 -3.27 -3.22
CA LYS A 106 6.42 -2.75 -4.00
C LYS A 106 7.25 -3.84 -4.66
N LYS A 107 7.47 -4.96 -3.97
CA LYS A 107 8.25 -6.09 -4.49
C LYS A 107 7.55 -6.75 -5.67
N GLU A 108 6.25 -7.01 -5.56
CA GLU A 108 5.45 -7.61 -6.63
C GLU A 108 5.29 -6.68 -7.83
N LEU A 109 5.07 -5.39 -7.59
CA LEU A 109 4.94 -4.39 -8.65
C LEU A 109 6.25 -4.21 -9.43
N ASN A 110 7.39 -4.08 -8.73
CA ASN A 110 8.71 -4.03 -9.37
C ASN A 110 9.01 -5.32 -10.15
N SER A 111 8.64 -6.49 -9.62
CA SER A 111 8.81 -7.76 -10.31
C SER A 111 7.95 -7.84 -11.57
N ARG A 112 6.72 -7.32 -11.54
CA ARG A 112 5.78 -7.39 -12.66
C ARG A 112 6.14 -6.43 -13.79
N TYR A 113 6.60 -5.22 -13.45
CA TYR A 113 6.93 -4.15 -14.39
C TYR A 113 8.45 -3.97 -14.51
N SER A 114 9.23 -5.04 -14.38
CA SER A 114 10.69 -4.98 -14.37
C SER A 114 11.33 -4.42 -15.65
N ALA A 115 10.61 -4.46 -16.77
CA ALA A 115 11.04 -3.88 -18.04
C ALA A 115 10.72 -2.38 -18.18
N THR A 116 9.94 -1.81 -17.27
CA THR A 116 9.50 -0.41 -17.29
C THR A 116 10.03 0.31 -16.04
N PRO A 117 10.72 1.44 -16.18
CA PRO A 117 11.15 2.25 -15.03
C PRO A 117 10.01 2.50 -14.03
N CYS A 118 10.16 2.00 -12.80
CA CYS A 118 9.20 2.18 -11.72
C CYS A 118 9.71 3.25 -10.75
N ILE A 119 9.06 4.41 -10.74
CA ILE A 119 9.36 5.53 -9.85
C ILE A 119 8.41 5.49 -8.66
N TRP A 120 8.94 5.67 -7.46
CA TRP A 120 8.16 5.60 -6.23
C TRP A 120 7.95 7.00 -5.64
N HIS A 121 6.69 7.36 -5.40
CA HIS A 121 6.24 8.66 -4.86
C HIS A 121 6.71 9.87 -5.66
N GLY A 122 7.01 9.69 -6.96
CA GLY A 122 7.57 10.75 -7.80
C GLY A 122 8.92 11.29 -7.31
N GLY A 123 9.64 10.54 -6.46
CA GLY A 123 10.88 11.03 -5.83
C GLY A 123 10.66 12.07 -4.73
N VAL A 124 9.41 12.33 -4.34
CA VAL A 124 9.08 13.30 -3.29
C VAL A 124 9.49 12.75 -1.93
N ILE A 125 10.32 13.51 -1.21
CA ILE A 125 10.71 13.23 0.17
C ILE A 125 10.00 14.23 1.07
N VAL A 126 9.12 13.74 1.95
CA VAL A 126 8.42 14.55 2.94
C VAL A 126 9.35 14.78 4.15
N PRO A 127 9.72 16.01 4.49
CA PRO A 127 10.55 16.29 5.66
C PRO A 127 9.85 15.91 6.97
N ASP A 128 10.62 15.45 7.97
CA ASP A 128 10.09 15.13 9.31
C ASP A 128 9.36 16.31 9.97
N ALA A 129 9.77 17.55 9.67
CA ALA A 129 9.10 18.75 10.16
C ALA A 129 7.68 18.93 9.62
N VAL A 130 7.38 18.33 8.46
CA VAL A 130 6.04 18.29 7.85
C VAL A 130 5.30 17.02 8.29
N ASP A 131 5.99 15.89 8.41
CA ASP A 131 5.41 14.61 8.81
C ASP A 131 5.34 14.43 10.35
N THR A 132 4.66 15.35 11.03
CA THR A 132 4.54 15.34 12.50
C THR A 132 3.72 14.15 13.04
N TYR A 133 2.91 13.52 12.18
CA TYR A 133 2.04 12.39 12.53
C TYR A 133 2.54 11.04 12.00
N LYS A 134 3.74 10.98 11.41
CA LYS A 134 4.33 9.76 10.83
C LYS A 134 3.41 9.08 9.80
N LEU A 135 2.75 9.92 8.98
CA LEU A 135 1.95 9.51 7.84
C LEU A 135 2.82 9.07 6.65
N GLY A 136 4.09 9.50 6.61
CA GLY A 136 5.09 9.06 5.64
C GLY A 136 4.63 9.23 4.20
N THR A 137 4.66 8.15 3.43
CA THR A 137 4.31 8.14 2.01
C THR A 137 2.84 8.45 1.72
N ARG A 138 1.99 8.54 2.76
CA ARG A 138 0.60 9.02 2.63
C ARG A 138 0.50 10.54 2.47
N LEU A 139 1.59 11.27 2.66
CA LEU A 139 1.66 12.72 2.46
C LEU A 139 2.31 13.12 1.14
N THR A 140 2.89 12.18 0.39
CA THR A 140 3.76 12.52 -0.76
C THR A 140 3.01 13.21 -1.89
N ASP A 141 1.74 12.88 -2.09
CA ASP A 141 0.87 13.52 -3.08
C ASP A 141 0.53 14.97 -2.69
N ALA A 142 0.05 15.17 -1.47
CA ALA A 142 -0.27 16.49 -0.93
C ALA A 142 0.97 17.39 -0.85
N TYR A 143 2.10 16.83 -0.40
CA TYR A 143 3.35 17.57 -0.29
C TYR A 143 3.96 17.87 -1.66
N GLY A 144 3.93 16.92 -2.61
CA GLY A 144 4.36 17.17 -3.99
C GLY A 144 3.55 18.29 -4.64
N MET A 145 2.24 18.31 -4.42
CA MET A 145 1.37 19.39 -4.89
C MET A 145 1.69 20.74 -4.23
N PHE A 146 1.97 20.76 -2.93
CA PHE A 146 2.43 21.96 -2.22
C PHE A 146 3.72 22.52 -2.84
N LEU A 147 4.72 21.67 -3.08
CA LEU A 147 5.98 22.06 -3.72
C LEU A 147 5.76 22.63 -5.13
N TYR A 148 4.86 22.02 -5.91
CA TYR A 148 4.50 22.50 -7.24
C TYR A 148 3.95 23.93 -7.18
N PHE A 149 2.98 24.21 -6.30
CA PHE A 149 2.43 25.56 -6.18
C PHE A 149 3.42 26.59 -5.63
N MET A 150 4.28 26.19 -4.68
CA MET A 150 5.32 27.08 -4.15
C MET A 150 6.37 27.44 -5.21
N SER A 151 6.76 26.48 -6.05
CA SER A 151 7.73 26.74 -7.14
C SER A 151 7.14 27.59 -8.28
N GLY A 152 5.84 27.47 -8.56
CA GLY A 152 5.12 28.32 -9.50
C GLY A 152 4.86 29.75 -9.01
N SER A 153 5.03 30.02 -7.71
CA SER A 153 4.80 31.34 -7.12
C SER A 153 6.01 32.29 -7.25
N SER A 154 7.15 31.80 -7.72
CA SER A 154 8.39 32.59 -7.88
C SER A 154 8.47 33.41 -9.18
N SER A 155 7.43 33.40 -10.03
CA SER A 155 7.39 34.13 -11.32
C SER A 155 6.36 35.25 -11.40
N VAL A 156 5.72 35.65 -10.28
CA VAL A 156 4.85 36.83 -10.23
C VAL A 156 5.46 37.85 -9.28
N GLY A 157 6.54 38.48 -9.75
CA GLY A 157 7.33 39.42 -8.95
C GLY A 157 8.24 40.33 -9.77
N GLU A 158 7.87 40.69 -11.00
CA GLU A 158 8.43 41.88 -11.67
C GLU A 158 7.28 42.82 -12.01
N VAL A 159 7.06 43.76 -11.08
CA VAL A 159 6.46 45.06 -11.38
C VAL A 159 7.45 46.09 -10.86
N ALA A 160 8.21 46.68 -11.78
CA ALA A 160 8.80 48.00 -11.68
C ALA A 160 9.00 48.52 -13.11
#